data_AF-A0A417F8T0-F1
#
_entry.id   AF-A0A417F8T0-F1
#
_cell.length_a   1.000
_cell.length_b   1.000
_cell.length_c   1.000
_cell.angle_alpha   90.00
_cell.angle_beta   90.00
_cell.angle_gamma   90.00
#
_symmetry.space_group_name_H-M   'P 1'
#
loop_
_entity.id
_entity.type
_entity.pdbx_description
1 polymer ?
#
loop_
_entity_poly.entity_id
_entity_poly.type
_entity_poly.pdbx_seq_one_letter_code
_entity_poly.pdbx_strand_id
1 'polypeptide(L)' 'MAATEAQMRATAKWQKEKTDEVRFRVPKGERAVIQAHANHQGESTTAFIKRAIKETMERDNAEKRE' A
#
# COMPACT_ATOMS: atom_id res chain seq x y z
N MET A 1 -6.65 20.79 -15.26
CA MET A 1 -6.77 19.90 -16.44
C MET A 1 -7.63 18.71 -16.05
N ALA A 2 -8.80 18.54 -16.66
CA ALA A 2 -9.61 17.35 -16.44
C ALA A 2 -9.00 16.19 -17.26
N ALA A 3 -8.77 15.05 -16.62
CA ALA A 3 -8.29 13.86 -17.31
C ALA A 3 -9.30 13.49 -18.40
N THR A 4 -8.82 13.23 -19.62
CA THR A 4 -9.70 12.83 -20.72
C THR A 4 -10.29 11.45 -20.46
N GLU A 5 -11.45 11.14 -21.04
CA GLU A 5 -12.08 9.81 -20.88
C GLU A 5 -11.14 8.67 -21.28
N ALA A 6 -10.26 8.91 -22.26
CA ALA A 6 -9.22 7.98 -22.67
C ALA A 6 -8.19 7.72 -21.56
N GLN A 7 -7.77 8.75 -20.83
CA GLN A 7 -6.88 8.61 -19.68
C GLN A 7 -7.55 7.82 -18.55
N MET A 8 -8.82 8.08 -18.26
CA MET A 8 -9.57 7.35 -17.24
C MET A 8 -9.67 5.85 -17.56
N ARG A 9 -9.96 5.49 -18.83
CA ARG A 9 -10.02 4.09 -19.27
C ARG A 9 -8.64 3.41 -19.21
N ALA A 10 -7.58 4.11 -19.60
CA ALA A 10 -6.21 3.59 -19.52
C ALA A 10 -5.79 3.33 -18.06
N THR A 11 -6.09 4.27 -17.15
CA THR A 11 -5.83 4.12 -15.72
C THR A 11 -6.61 2.95 -15.13
N ALA A 12 -7.90 2.79 -15.48
CA ALA A 12 -8.70 1.68 -15.01
C ALA A 12 -8.20 0.31 -15.52
N LYS A 13 -7.78 0.23 -16.79
CA LYS A 13 -7.19 -0.99 -17.36
C LYS A 13 -5.88 -1.36 -16.63
N TRP A 14 -4.99 -0.40 -16.42
CA TRP A 14 -3.74 -0.63 -15.71
C TRP A 14 -3.97 -1.05 -14.26
N GLN A 15 -4.90 -0.40 -13.56
CA GLN A 15 -5.25 -0.78 -12.19
C GLN A 15 -5.72 -2.24 -12.13
N LYS A 16 -6.61 -2.65 -13.03
CA LYS A 16 -7.16 -4.02 -13.07
C LYS A 16 -6.14 -5.09 -13.50
N GLU A 17 -5.25 -4.80 -14.44
CA GLU A 17 -4.30 -5.80 -14.98
C GLU A 17 -2.98 -5.87 -14.21
N LYS A 18 -2.56 -4.80 -13.54
CA LYS A 18 -1.21 -4.67 -12.96
C LYS A 18 -1.21 -4.48 -11.45
N THR A 19 -2.37 -4.33 -10.82
CA THR A 19 -2.46 -4.01 -9.39
C THR A 19 -3.54 -4.85 -8.72
N ASP A 20 -3.18 -5.49 -7.62
CA ASP A 20 -4.16 -6.09 -6.72
C ASP A 20 -4.64 -5.02 -5.72
N GLU A 21 -5.96 -4.82 -5.66
CA GLU A 21 -6.58 -3.89 -4.71
C GLU A 21 -6.76 -4.58 -3.35
N VAL A 22 -5.92 -4.21 -2.38
CA VAL A 22 -6.04 -4.70 -0.99
C VAL A 22 -6.87 -3.71 -0.19
N ARG A 23 -8.08 -4.10 0.20
CA ARG A 23 -8.94 -3.30 1.08
C ARG A 23 -8.56 -3.51 2.54
N PHE A 24 -7.87 -2.54 3.11
CA PHE A 24 -7.45 -2.54 4.51
C PHE A 24 -8.45 -1.73 5.36
N ARG A 25 -9.12 -2.40 6.31
CA ARG A 25 -9.99 -1.74 7.29
C ARG A 25 -9.28 -1.67 8.63
N VAL A 26 -9.04 -0.45 9.09
CA VAL A 26 -8.52 -0.18 10.42
C VAL A 26 -9.54 0.59 11.25
N PRO A 27 -9.52 0.42 12.58
CA PRO A 27 -10.19 1.31 13.52
C PRO A 27 -9.99 2.79 13.20
N LYS A 28 -11.00 3.60 13.52
CA LYS A 28 -10.92 5.05 13.35
C LYS A 28 -9.78 5.61 14.20
N GLY A 29 -8.94 6.45 13.61
CA GLY A 29 -7.76 7.07 14.25
C GLY A 29 -6.46 6.34 13.94
N GLU A 30 -6.49 5.02 13.76
CA GLU A 30 -5.27 4.24 13.54
C GLU A 30 -4.63 4.53 12.17
N ARG A 31 -5.45 4.81 11.15
CA ARG A 31 -4.95 5.32 9.86
C ARG A 31 -4.10 6.59 10.01
N ALA A 32 -4.47 7.49 10.92
CA ALA A 32 -3.72 8.73 11.14
C ALA A 32 -2.36 8.45 11.80
N VAL A 33 -2.30 7.48 12.70
CA VAL A 33 -1.05 7.03 13.34
C VAL A 33 -0.11 6.42 12.29
N ILE A 34 -0.63 5.51 11.44
CA ILE A 34 0.14 4.90 10.35
C ILE A 34 0.64 5.98 9.39
N GLN A 35 -0.20 6.95 9.05
CA GLN A 35 0.19 8.05 8.17
C GLN A 35 1.26 8.95 8.79
N ALA A 36 1.14 9.29 10.08
CA ALA A 36 2.15 10.07 10.79
C ALA A 36 3.50 9.34 10.86
N HIS A 37 3.47 8.03 11.10
CA HIS A 37 4.66 7.20 11.15
C HIS A 37 5.34 7.08 9.77
N ALA A 38 4.56 6.89 8.70
CA ALA A 38 5.07 6.90 7.33
C ALA A 38 5.70 8.25 6.97
N ASN A 39 5.04 9.37 7.32
CA ASN A 39 5.57 10.71 7.10
C ASN A 39 6.90 10.93 7.84
N HIS A 40 7.02 10.43 9.08
CA HIS A 40 8.26 10.50 9.86
C HIS A 40 9.40 9.71 9.21
N GLN A 41 9.09 8.62 8.52
CA GLN A 41 10.05 7.86 7.72
C GLN A 41 10.34 8.47 6.34
N GLY A 42 9.66 9.56 5.97
CA GLY A 42 9.80 10.18 4.66
C GLY A 42 9.18 9.37 3.53
N GLU A 43 8.28 8.43 3.84
CA GLU A 43 7.64 7.56 2.86
C GLU A 43 6.11 7.72 2.84
N SER A 44 5.49 7.37 1.71
CA SER A 44 4.03 7.36 1.63
C SER A 44 3.43 6.25 2.50
N THR A 45 2.22 6.46 3.03
CA THR A 45 1.50 5.43 3.80
C THR A 45 1.41 4.10 3.06
N THR A 46 1.22 4.13 1.75
CA THR A 46 1.18 2.92 0.91
C THR A 46 2.55 2.23 0.81
N ALA A 47 3.64 3.01 0.70
CA ALA A 47 4.99 2.47 0.68
C ALA A 47 5.35 1.82 2.03
N PHE A 48 5.03 2.50 3.14
CA PHE A 48 5.20 1.98 4.49
C PHE A 48 4.48 0.64 4.67
N ILE A 49 3.21 0.55 4.27
CA ILE A 49 2.42 -0.69 4.36
C ILE A 49 3.07 -1.81 3.55
N LYS A 50 3.48 -1.54 2.31
CA LYS A 50 4.15 -2.55 1.46
C LYS A 50 5.46 -3.05 2.09
N ARG A 51 6.26 -2.14 2.65
CA ARG A 51 7.52 -2.47 3.31
C ARG A 51 7.28 -3.29 4.58
N ALA A 52 6.36 -2.86 5.44
CA ALA A 52 6.03 -3.57 6.67
C ALA A 52 5.54 -5.01 6.40
N ILE A 53 4.70 -5.21 5.38
CA ILE A 53 4.25 -6.55 4.97
C ILE A 53 5.43 -7.39 4.51
N LYS A 54 6.29 -6.86 3.63
CA LYS A 54 7.43 -7.59 3.09
C LYS A 54 8.43 -7.98 4.18
N GLU A 55 8.80 -7.05 5.06
CA GLU A 55 9.71 -7.29 6.19
C GLU A 55 9.15 -8.36 7.15
N THR A 56 7.84 -8.33 7.40
CA THR A 56 7.19 -9.33 8.25
C THR A 56 7.19 -10.71 7.59
N MET A 57 6.85 -10.79 6.30
CA MET A 57 6.93 -12.06 5.55
C MET A 57 8.34 -12.65 5.51
N GLU A 58 9.36 -11.80 5.34
CA GLU A 58 10.76 -12.22 5.36
C GLU A 58 11.18 -12.74 6.74
N ARG A 59 10.77 -12.05 7.82
CA ARG A 59 11.02 -12.48 9.21
C ARG A 59 10.34 -13.82 9.52
N ASP A 60 9.05 -13.94 9.22
CA ASP A 60 8.28 -15.18 9.48
C ASP A 60 8.83 -16.38 8.69
N ASN A 61 9.32 -16.15 7.47
CA ASN A 61 9.93 -17.20 6.65
C ASN A 61 11.34 -17.57 7.12
N ALA A 62 12.07 -16.65 7.75
CA ALA A 62 13.33 -16.95 8.41
C ALA A 62 13.11 -17.78 9.68
N GLU A 63 12.14 -17.41 10.51
CA GLU A 63 11.78 -18.15 11.75
C GLU A 63 11.25 -19.55 11.46
N LYS A 64 10.56 -19.77 10.34
CA LYS A 64 10.09 -21.12 9.93
C LYS A 64 11.17 -22.04 9.37
N ARG A 65 12.37 -21.51 9.09
CA ARG A 65 13.49 -22.28 8.53
C ARG A 65 14.48 -22.77 9.58
N GLU A 66 14.31 -22.38 10.84
CA GLU A 66 14.99 -22.95 12.01
C GLU A 66 14.12 -24.04 12.66
#